data_AF-A0A328DGX1-F1
#
_entry.id   AF-A0A328DGX1-F1
#
_cell.length_a   1.000
_cell.length_b   1.000
_cell.length_c   1.000
_cell.angle_alpha   90.00
_cell.angle_beta   90.00
_cell.angle_gamma   90.00
#
_symmetry.space_group_name_H-M   'P 1'
#
loop_
_entity.id
_entity.type
_entity.pdbx_description
1 polymer ?
#
loop_
_entity_poly.entity_id
_entity_poly.type
_entity_poly.pdbx_seq_one_letter_code
_entity_poly.pdbx_strand_id
1 'polypeptide(L)'
;MFRLFLALFLFLVLQRFPCLPATKITELTAEDSPWRGFLGFVDLGKGSRAAGVSELKKYFHRFGYLLPPPPPVVGKYYRRHNRHQNFTDLFDDQLESAVLLYQKKLGLAVTGKLDYDTLHEIVQPRCGDGDAGMRRRPRPAGEKYAYFNGRPRWRGAPPGELTYAFSPENMVEYIPMAEVRAVFRNAFSRWSAVIPVNFTEVEDYPFADVRIGFYHGDHGDGEPFDGQLGILAHAFSPENGRLHLDAAETWAVDLGQEKSKAAVDLESVATHEIGHILGLAHTSVKEAIMYPSLSPRTKKVDLRIDDVEGIQELYGSNPNFKYSSLLWSDISSGRKRSLKSDSLFLVMLFVVCSFLISL
;
A
#
# COMPACT_ATOMS: atom_id res chain seq x y z
N MET A 1 57.49 -6.57 17.58
CA MET A 1 57.13 -5.51 16.62
C MET A 1 56.16 -6.01 15.52
N PHE A 2 55.02 -6.60 15.89
CA PHE A 2 54.05 -7.11 14.89
C PHE A 2 52.58 -6.81 15.23
N ARG A 3 52.34 -6.08 16.33
CA ARG A 3 51.00 -5.63 16.76
C ARG A 3 50.77 -4.12 16.62
N LEU A 4 51.81 -3.34 16.31
CA LEU A 4 51.67 -1.90 16.03
C LEU A 4 51.47 -1.59 14.53
N PHE A 5 51.86 -2.50 13.63
CA PHE A 5 51.72 -2.29 12.18
C PHE A 5 50.30 -2.56 11.64
N LEU A 6 49.52 -3.40 12.32
CA LEU A 6 48.14 -3.70 11.91
C LEU A 6 47.16 -2.56 12.27
N ALA A 7 47.49 -1.77 13.29
CA ALA A 7 46.68 -0.62 13.71
C ALA A 7 46.83 0.59 12.79
N LEU A 8 48.01 0.82 12.20
CA LEU A 8 48.22 1.92 11.24
C LEU A 8 47.64 1.62 9.85
N PHE A 9 47.48 0.35 9.47
CA PHE A 9 46.88 -0.01 8.18
C PHE A 9 45.35 0.12 8.21
N LEU A 10 44.69 -0.11 9.36
CA LEU A 10 43.25 0.12 9.50
C LEU A 10 42.88 1.62 9.52
N PHE A 11 43.77 2.51 9.97
CA PHE A 11 43.49 3.94 10.04
C PHE A 11 43.64 4.66 8.68
N LEU A 12 44.48 4.14 7.78
CA LEU A 12 44.69 4.71 6.44
C LEU A 12 43.69 4.21 5.39
N VAL A 13 42.98 3.10 5.64
CA VAL A 13 41.89 2.62 4.75
C VAL A 13 40.55 3.28 5.08
N LEU A 14 40.38 3.83 6.28
CA LEU A 14 39.16 4.56 6.69
C LEU A 14 39.11 6.03 6.20
N GLN A 15 40.17 6.55 5.58
CA GLN A 15 40.20 7.92 5.03
C GLN A 15 40.12 8.00 3.49
N ARG A 16 39.79 6.89 2.81
CA ARG A 16 39.63 6.87 1.34
C ARG A 16 38.35 6.21 0.86
N PHE A 17 37.27 6.34 1.62
CA PHE A 17 35.95 6.29 1.00
C PHE A 17 35.65 7.69 0.51
N PRO A 18 35.67 7.98 -0.81
CA PRO A 18 34.99 9.16 -1.30
C PRO A 18 33.58 9.09 -0.72
N CYS A 19 33.20 10.14 0.01
CA CYS A 19 31.82 10.34 0.41
C CYS A 19 31.02 10.23 -0.89
N LEU A 20 30.37 9.08 -1.09
CA LEU A 20 29.39 8.95 -2.14
C LEU A 20 28.41 10.07 -1.86
N PRO A 21 28.17 10.99 -2.80
CA PRO A 21 27.12 11.99 -2.59
C PRO A 21 25.89 11.20 -2.22
N ALA A 22 25.28 11.56 -1.08
CA ALA A 22 23.99 11.02 -0.67
C ALA A 22 23.15 10.98 -1.94
N THR A 23 22.86 9.77 -2.41
CA THR A 23 22.14 9.58 -3.66
C THR A 23 20.89 10.41 -3.51
N LYS A 24 20.74 11.41 -4.37
CA LYS A 24 19.57 12.29 -4.43
C LYS A 24 18.40 11.43 -4.92
N ILE A 25 17.94 10.51 -4.07
CA ILE A 25 16.86 9.58 -4.33
C ILE A 25 15.60 10.40 -4.10
N THR A 26 15.04 10.86 -5.22
CA THR A 26 13.64 11.22 -5.41
C THR A 26 13.09 12.34 -4.52
N GLU A 27 13.64 13.54 -4.67
CA GLU A 27 12.96 14.81 -4.31
C GLU A 27 11.86 15.19 -5.33
N LEU A 28 11.68 14.38 -6.38
CA LEU A 28 10.95 14.71 -7.62
C LEU A 28 9.50 14.19 -7.71
N THR A 29 8.99 13.45 -6.72
CA THR A 29 7.64 12.82 -6.80
C THR A 29 6.64 13.38 -5.81
N ALA A 30 7.09 14.19 -4.85
CA ALA A 30 6.22 14.85 -3.88
C ALA A 30 5.84 16.27 -4.31
N GLU A 31 6.23 16.75 -5.50
CA GLU A 31 5.92 18.12 -5.96
C GLU A 31 4.42 18.29 -6.27
N ASP A 32 3.78 17.26 -6.80
CA ASP A 32 2.40 17.32 -7.29
C ASP A 32 1.37 16.72 -6.33
N SER A 33 1.81 16.11 -5.21
CA SER A 33 0.89 15.54 -4.22
C SER A 33 0.09 16.62 -3.49
N PRO A 34 -1.24 16.44 -3.28
CA PRO A 34 -2.06 17.36 -2.50
C PRO A 34 -1.59 17.47 -1.04
N TRP A 35 -0.82 16.50 -0.55
CA TRP A 35 -0.33 16.45 0.83
C TRP A 35 1.11 16.95 1.00
N ARG A 36 1.77 17.43 -0.07
CA ARG A 36 3.16 17.92 -0.03
C ARG A 36 3.43 18.89 1.13
N GLY A 37 2.47 19.77 1.42
CA GLY A 37 2.57 20.77 2.48
C GLY A 37 2.88 20.17 3.86
N PHE A 38 2.53 18.90 4.10
CA PHE A 38 2.78 18.21 5.37
C PHE A 38 4.28 17.99 5.65
N LEU A 39 5.15 18.00 4.63
CA LEU A 39 6.61 17.94 4.82
C LEU A 39 7.12 19.11 5.69
N GLY A 40 6.41 20.25 5.72
CA GLY A 40 6.73 21.39 6.57
C GLY A 40 6.50 21.15 8.07
N PHE A 41 5.89 20.02 8.46
CA PHE A 41 5.63 19.66 9.85
C PHE A 41 6.72 18.77 10.46
N VAL A 42 7.88 18.63 9.79
CA VAL A 42 9.00 17.84 10.29
C VAL A 42 9.40 18.28 11.70
N ASP A 43 9.61 17.30 12.58
CA ASP A 43 9.96 17.48 13.99
C ASP A 43 8.90 18.19 14.86
N LEU A 44 7.71 18.48 14.31
CA LEU A 44 6.60 19.00 15.08
C LEU A 44 6.10 17.92 16.06
N GLY A 45 6.05 18.29 17.34
CA GLY A 45 5.66 17.39 18.42
C GLY A 45 4.54 17.95 19.29
N LYS A 46 4.06 17.11 20.21
CA LYS A 46 2.99 17.43 21.15
C LYS A 46 3.18 18.78 21.85
N GLY A 47 2.11 19.57 21.88
CA GLY A 47 2.06 20.93 22.43
C GLY A 47 2.40 22.03 21.41
N SER A 48 2.95 21.68 20.25
CA SER A 48 3.23 22.64 19.18
C SER A 48 1.95 23.06 18.45
N ARG A 49 1.95 24.27 17.88
CA ARG A 49 0.87 24.79 17.05
C ARG A 49 1.44 25.30 15.73
N ALA A 50 0.91 24.81 14.61
CA ALA A 50 1.29 25.29 13.29
C ALA A 50 0.07 25.27 12.35
N ALA A 51 -0.04 26.29 11.50
CA ALA A 51 -1.11 26.38 10.52
C ALA A 51 -1.11 25.14 9.60
N GLY A 52 -2.28 24.53 9.41
CA GLY A 52 -2.45 23.36 8.56
C GLY A 52 -2.32 22.01 9.27
N VAL A 53 -1.95 21.97 10.56
CA VAL A 53 -2.01 20.72 11.36
C VAL A 53 -3.45 20.17 11.42
N SER A 54 -4.45 21.05 11.35
CA SER A 54 -5.85 20.64 11.20
C SER A 54 -6.13 19.83 9.92
N GLU A 55 -5.47 20.15 8.80
CA GLU A 55 -5.56 19.39 7.55
C GLU A 55 -4.85 18.03 7.67
N LEU A 56 -3.69 17.99 8.33
CA LEU A 56 -3.02 16.72 8.65
C LEU A 56 -3.92 15.81 9.52
N LYS A 57 -4.66 16.38 10.47
CA LYS A 57 -5.65 15.63 11.25
C LYS A 57 -6.79 15.08 10.37
N LYS A 58 -7.23 15.80 9.34
CA LYS A 58 -8.20 15.27 8.37
C LYS A 58 -7.62 14.09 7.59
N TYR A 59 -6.35 14.12 7.21
CA TYR A 59 -5.67 12.95 6.63
C TYR A 59 -5.71 11.74 7.58
N PHE A 60 -5.29 11.91 8.83
CA PHE A 60 -5.35 10.82 9.81
C PHE A 60 -6.78 10.33 10.05
N HIS A 61 -7.77 11.23 10.01
CA HIS A 61 -9.17 10.86 10.11
C HIS A 61 -9.65 10.03 8.92
N ARG A 62 -9.33 10.46 7.69
CA ARG A 62 -9.66 9.79 6.43
C ARG A 62 -9.22 8.33 6.46
N PHE A 63 -7.99 8.06 6.88
CA PHE A 63 -7.43 6.70 6.92
C PHE A 63 -7.71 5.94 8.24
N GLY A 64 -8.55 6.51 9.12
CA GLY A 64 -9.09 5.85 10.30
C GLY A 64 -8.21 5.90 11.56
N TYR A 65 -7.13 6.68 11.56
CA TYR A 65 -6.22 6.84 12.69
C TYR A 65 -6.72 7.83 13.75
N LEU A 66 -7.58 8.75 13.36
CA LEU A 66 -8.09 9.81 14.23
C LEU A 66 -9.61 9.84 14.19
N LEU A 67 -10.25 9.76 15.36
CA LEU A 67 -11.68 9.99 15.47
C LEU A 67 -11.96 11.49 15.50
N PRO A 68 -13.08 11.95 14.91
CA PRO A 68 -13.45 13.35 14.99
C PRO A 68 -13.72 13.73 16.46
N PRO A 69 -13.46 14.98 16.86
CA PRO A 69 -13.76 15.43 18.21
C PRO A 69 -15.27 15.26 18.51
N PRO A 70 -15.64 14.93 19.77
CA PRO A 70 -17.04 14.85 20.14
C PRO A 70 -17.71 16.23 19.93
N PRO A 71 -19.01 16.27 19.57
CA PRO A 71 -19.70 17.54 19.37
C PRO A 71 -19.68 18.38 20.66
N PRO A 72 -19.63 19.71 20.57
CA PRO A 72 -19.75 20.56 21.74
C PRO A 72 -21.09 20.26 22.43
N VAL A 73 -21.04 20.04 23.74
CA VAL A 73 -22.24 19.78 24.55
C VAL A 73 -23.04 21.07 24.65
N VAL A 74 -24.03 21.25 23.78
CA VAL A 74 -25.00 22.34 23.88
C VAL A 74 -26.28 21.78 24.53
N GLY A 75 -26.33 21.85 25.87
CA GLY A 75 -27.46 21.34 26.66
C GLY A 75 -27.52 19.80 26.75
N LYS A 76 -28.69 19.27 27.12
CA LYS A 76 -28.95 17.81 27.31
C LYS A 76 -29.21 17.02 26.01
N TYR A 77 -29.10 17.65 24.83
CA TYR A 77 -29.46 17.03 23.56
C TYR A 77 -28.34 17.13 22.52
N TYR A 78 -27.93 15.99 21.99
CA TYR A 78 -27.02 15.91 20.84
C TYR A 78 -27.74 16.37 19.57
N ARG A 79 -27.45 17.57 19.06
CA ARG A 79 -27.96 18.02 17.75
C ARG A 79 -27.16 17.36 16.63
N ARG A 80 -27.86 16.58 15.79
CA ARG A 80 -27.34 15.89 14.61
C ARG A 80 -27.47 16.80 13.38
N HIS A 81 -26.79 17.94 13.35
CA HIS A 81 -26.71 18.80 12.15
C HIS A 81 -25.27 19.26 11.90
N ASN A 82 -24.83 19.09 10.65
CA ASN A 82 -23.58 19.52 10.03
C ASN A 82 -22.31 19.43 10.90
N ARG A 83 -21.62 18.28 10.80
CA ARG A 83 -20.26 18.07 11.32
C ARG A 83 -19.27 18.94 10.52
N HIS A 84 -19.14 20.21 10.86
CA HIS A 84 -17.88 20.88 10.59
C HIS A 84 -16.84 20.28 11.54
N GLN A 85 -16.05 19.35 11.01
CA GLN A 85 -14.99 18.63 11.69
C GLN A 85 -13.87 19.63 12.02
N ASN A 86 -14.03 20.40 13.09
CA ASN A 86 -13.09 21.45 13.43
C ASN A 86 -11.90 20.85 14.19
N PHE A 87 -11.09 20.05 13.48
CA PHE A 87 -9.76 19.76 13.93
C PHE A 87 -9.00 21.07 14.12
N THR A 88 -8.23 21.16 15.21
CA THR A 88 -7.43 22.35 15.51
C THR A 88 -6.00 22.17 15.03
N ASP A 89 -5.31 23.29 14.83
CA ASP A 89 -3.89 23.35 14.48
C ASP A 89 -2.92 23.02 15.64
N LEU A 90 -3.44 22.53 16.77
CA LEU A 90 -2.64 22.06 17.89
C LEU A 90 -2.23 20.60 17.66
N PHE A 91 -0.95 20.26 17.83
CA PHE A 91 -0.55 18.87 17.97
C PHE A 91 -0.89 18.40 19.39
N ASP A 92 -2.02 17.71 19.52
CA ASP A 92 -2.58 17.23 20.77
C ASP A 92 -2.33 15.72 20.96
N ASP A 93 -2.75 15.20 22.12
CA ASP A 93 -2.63 13.79 22.50
C ASP A 93 -3.29 12.84 21.50
N GLN A 94 -4.35 13.29 20.84
CA GLN A 94 -5.06 12.50 19.84
C GLN A 94 -4.23 12.37 18.56
N LEU A 95 -3.60 13.45 18.09
CA LEU A 95 -2.68 13.39 16.96
C LEU A 95 -1.44 12.56 17.28
N GLU A 96 -0.85 12.70 18.48
CA GLU A 96 0.27 11.86 18.92
C GLU A 96 -0.09 10.36 18.84
N SER A 97 -1.27 10.01 19.35
CA SER A 97 -1.78 8.64 19.31
C SER A 97 -2.03 8.15 17.88
N ALA A 98 -2.54 9.03 17.01
CA ALA A 98 -2.76 8.72 15.59
C ALA A 98 -1.43 8.47 14.85
N VAL A 99 -0.40 9.29 15.11
CA VAL A 99 0.95 9.12 14.54
C VAL A 99 1.57 7.79 15.00
N LEU A 100 1.50 7.47 16.29
CA LEU A 100 1.98 6.19 16.83
C LEU A 100 1.29 4.99 16.17
N LEU A 101 -0.04 5.08 15.99
CA LEU A 101 -0.81 4.02 15.35
C LEU A 101 -0.45 3.89 13.87
N TYR A 102 -0.29 5.00 13.16
CA TYR A 102 0.12 5.05 11.75
C TYR A 102 1.48 4.41 11.53
N GLN A 103 2.49 4.83 12.29
CA GLN A 103 3.84 4.27 12.21
C GLN A 103 3.82 2.75 12.43
N LYS A 104 3.09 2.30 13.47
CA LYS A 104 2.94 0.87 13.75
C LYS A 104 2.22 0.12 12.63
N LYS A 105 1.19 0.71 12.02
CA LYS A 105 0.37 0.09 10.97
C LYS A 105 1.10 -0.03 9.65
N LEU A 106 1.96 0.93 9.32
CA LEU A 106 2.75 0.94 8.08
C LEU A 106 4.17 0.36 8.23
N GLY A 107 4.48 -0.21 9.40
CA GLY A 107 5.79 -0.82 9.64
C GLY A 107 6.95 0.17 9.69
N LEU A 108 6.67 1.42 10.08
CA LEU A 108 7.68 2.45 10.33
C LEU A 108 8.27 2.33 11.74
N ALA A 109 9.35 3.06 12.01
CA ALA A 109 9.84 3.24 13.37
C ALA A 109 8.78 3.95 14.20
N VAL A 110 8.42 3.37 15.36
CA VAL A 110 7.37 3.91 16.24
C VAL A 110 8.00 4.95 17.16
N THR A 111 8.07 6.19 16.70
CA THR A 111 8.68 7.34 17.40
C THR A 111 7.66 8.25 18.07
N GLY A 112 6.41 8.24 17.58
CA GLY A 112 5.35 9.19 17.96
C GLY A 112 5.56 10.61 17.46
N LYS A 113 6.55 10.84 16.59
CA LYS A 113 6.90 12.15 16.03
C LYS A 113 6.60 12.19 14.54
N LEU A 114 6.37 13.39 14.02
CA LEU A 114 6.39 13.64 12.57
C LEU A 114 7.83 13.72 12.08
N ASP A 115 8.55 12.61 12.19
CA ASP A 115 9.89 12.46 11.64
C ASP A 115 9.86 12.37 10.10
N TYR A 116 11.04 12.46 9.49
CA TYR A 116 11.19 12.47 8.04
C TYR A 116 10.56 11.24 7.38
N ASP A 117 10.79 10.04 7.92
CA ASP A 117 10.27 8.79 7.35
C ASP A 117 8.74 8.74 7.44
N THR A 118 8.15 9.21 8.54
CA THR A 118 6.71 9.30 8.72
C THR A 118 6.07 10.27 7.73
N LEU A 119 6.62 11.48 7.60
CA LEU A 119 6.08 12.47 6.67
C LEU A 119 6.29 12.07 5.21
N HIS A 120 7.43 11.47 4.88
CA HIS A 120 7.70 10.96 3.54
C HIS A 120 6.70 9.88 3.14
N GLU A 121 6.30 9.01 4.08
CA GLU A 121 5.25 8.02 3.86
C GLU A 121 3.86 8.67 3.72
N ILE A 122 3.53 9.66 4.56
CA ILE A 122 2.25 10.38 4.53
C ILE A 122 1.99 11.01 3.16
N VAL A 123 3.02 11.59 2.53
CA VAL A 123 2.88 12.26 1.23
C VAL A 123 2.99 11.32 0.03
N GLN A 124 3.20 10.01 0.23
CA GLN A 124 3.15 9.07 -0.89
C GLN A 124 1.71 8.92 -1.39
N PRO A 125 1.51 8.83 -2.72
CA PRO A 125 0.24 8.37 -3.27
C PRO A 125 -0.11 6.97 -2.75
N ARG A 126 -1.39 6.71 -2.53
CA ARG A 126 -1.86 5.51 -1.84
C ARG A 126 -3.30 5.16 -2.19
N CYS A 127 -3.71 3.95 -1.82
CA CYS A 127 -5.10 3.55 -1.77
C CYS A 127 -5.89 4.40 -0.75
N GLY A 128 -7.15 4.68 -1.09
CA GLY A 128 -8.12 5.46 -0.34
C GLY A 128 -8.77 4.73 0.84
N ASP A 129 -8.64 3.40 0.90
CA ASP A 129 -9.21 2.58 1.97
C ASP A 129 -8.55 2.84 3.34
N GLY A 130 -9.35 2.76 4.40
CA GLY A 130 -8.87 2.97 5.77
C GLY A 130 -7.98 1.83 6.30
N ASP A 131 -6.83 2.18 6.89
CA ASP A 131 -5.87 1.22 7.47
C ASP A 131 -6.31 0.68 8.85
N ALA A 132 -7.18 1.43 9.51
CA ALA A 132 -7.64 1.18 10.86
C ALA A 132 -8.95 0.37 10.87
N GLY A 133 -8.88 -0.89 10.47
CA GLY A 133 -9.90 -1.86 10.86
C GLY A 133 -9.91 -1.99 12.39
N MET A 134 -11.04 -1.66 13.05
CA MET A 134 -11.31 -1.93 14.47
C MET A 134 -11.23 -3.44 14.76
N ARG A 135 -10.03 -4.02 14.80
CA ARG A 135 -9.83 -5.42 15.21
C ARG A 135 -9.98 -5.47 16.73
N ARG A 136 -11.08 -6.08 17.20
CA ARG A 136 -11.30 -6.41 18.62
C ARG A 136 -10.50 -7.62 19.10
N ARG A 137 -9.73 -8.28 18.22
CA ARG A 137 -8.92 -9.46 18.57
C ARG A 137 -7.44 -9.27 18.21
N PRO A 138 -6.52 -9.63 19.12
CA PRO A 138 -5.09 -9.58 18.84
C PRO A 138 -4.73 -10.52 17.68
N ARG A 139 -3.80 -10.07 16.84
CA ARG A 139 -3.19 -10.90 15.78
C ARG A 139 -2.42 -12.05 16.44
N PRO A 140 -2.53 -13.30 15.95
CA PRO A 140 -1.53 -14.33 16.22
C PRO A 140 -0.14 -13.80 15.86
N ALA A 141 0.85 -14.15 16.68
CA ALA A 141 2.23 -13.72 16.42
C ALA A 141 2.72 -14.33 15.09
N GLY A 142 3.10 -13.47 14.14
CA GLY A 142 3.64 -13.89 12.83
C GLY A 142 2.76 -13.55 11.62
N GLU A 143 1.45 -13.31 11.79
CA GLU A 143 0.57 -12.88 10.70
C GLU A 143 0.88 -11.44 10.29
N LYS A 144 1.36 -11.26 9.06
CA LYS A 144 1.73 -9.95 8.49
C LYS A 144 0.59 -9.32 7.68
N TYR A 145 -0.22 -10.13 7.00
CA TYR A 145 -1.40 -9.72 6.23
C TYR A 145 -2.60 -9.28 7.10
N ALA A 146 -3.59 -8.65 6.48
CA ALA A 146 -4.77 -8.12 7.15
C ALA A 146 -6.06 -8.36 6.37
N TYR A 147 -7.18 -8.20 7.08
CA TYR A 147 -8.55 -8.30 6.55
C TYR A 147 -9.39 -7.15 7.07
N PHE A 148 -10.42 -6.80 6.31
CA PHE A 148 -11.49 -5.95 6.80
C PHE A 148 -12.20 -6.60 7.99
N ASN A 149 -12.93 -5.79 8.76
CA ASN A 149 -13.69 -6.30 9.90
C ASN A 149 -14.72 -7.34 9.42
N GLY A 150 -14.79 -8.48 10.10
CA GLY A 150 -15.66 -9.59 9.71
C GLY A 150 -15.05 -10.56 8.69
N ARG A 151 -13.83 -10.31 8.18
CA ARG A 151 -13.15 -11.16 7.18
C ARG A 151 -14.08 -11.46 5.97
N PRO A 152 -14.59 -10.41 5.30
CA PRO A 152 -15.53 -10.60 4.20
C PRO A 152 -14.88 -11.40 3.08
N ARG A 153 -15.69 -12.23 2.44
CA ARG A 153 -15.34 -13.02 1.25
C ARG A 153 -16.60 -13.19 0.42
N TRP A 154 -16.45 -13.36 -0.88
CA TRP A 154 -17.54 -13.72 -1.78
C TRP A 154 -18.16 -15.05 -1.35
N ARG A 155 -19.45 -15.05 -0.97
CA ARG A 155 -20.18 -16.29 -0.68
C ARG A 155 -20.42 -17.02 -2.00
N GLY A 156 -20.12 -18.32 -2.03
CA GLY A 156 -20.27 -19.15 -3.22
C GLY A 156 -18.99 -19.34 -4.06
N ALA A 157 -17.87 -18.70 -3.73
CA ALA A 157 -16.57 -18.94 -4.35
C ALA A 157 -15.56 -19.34 -3.26
N PRO A 158 -14.95 -20.54 -3.23
CA PRO A 158 -14.70 -21.48 -4.33
C PRO A 158 -15.01 -22.98 -4.09
N PRO A 159 -14.96 -23.83 -5.16
CA PRO A 159 -14.67 -23.46 -6.55
C PRO A 159 -15.80 -22.60 -7.13
N GLY A 160 -15.46 -21.43 -7.68
CA GLY A 160 -16.45 -20.45 -8.13
C GLY A 160 -15.89 -19.43 -9.11
N GLU A 161 -16.79 -18.72 -9.77
CA GLU A 161 -16.52 -17.72 -10.80
C GLU A 161 -17.09 -16.38 -10.34
N LEU A 162 -16.32 -15.32 -10.51
CA LEU A 162 -16.76 -13.93 -10.30
C LEU A 162 -16.75 -13.20 -11.64
N THR A 163 -17.76 -12.39 -11.88
CA THR A 163 -17.87 -11.58 -13.08
C THR A 163 -17.33 -10.17 -12.84
N TYR A 164 -16.74 -9.55 -13.85
CA TYR A 164 -16.35 -8.14 -13.79
C TYR A 164 -16.73 -7.38 -15.05
N ALA A 165 -17.00 -6.09 -14.90
CA ALA A 165 -17.36 -5.21 -16.00
C ALA A 165 -16.84 -3.79 -15.77
N PHE A 166 -16.76 -3.02 -16.86
CA PHE A 166 -16.31 -1.63 -16.86
C PHE A 166 -17.49 -0.67 -17.03
N SER A 167 -17.44 0.48 -16.36
CA SER A 167 -18.48 1.49 -16.45
C SER A 167 -18.63 1.99 -17.89
N PRO A 168 -19.86 2.09 -18.41
CA PRO A 168 -20.10 2.69 -19.72
C PRO A 168 -19.81 4.20 -19.74
N GLU A 169 -19.95 4.88 -18.60
CA GLU A 169 -19.91 6.34 -18.51
C GLU A 169 -18.63 6.88 -17.83
N ASN A 170 -17.98 6.09 -16.97
CA ASN A 170 -16.89 6.56 -16.12
C ASN A 170 -15.59 5.86 -16.49
N MET A 171 -14.96 6.34 -17.56
CA MET A 171 -13.70 5.81 -18.10
C MET A 171 -12.78 6.95 -18.54
N VAL A 172 -11.46 6.70 -18.52
CA VAL A 172 -10.49 7.62 -19.12
C VAL A 172 -10.41 7.42 -20.63
N GLU A 173 -10.42 8.52 -21.39
CA GLU A 173 -10.43 8.46 -22.87
C GLU A 173 -9.04 8.32 -23.50
N TYR A 174 -7.99 8.70 -22.76
CA TYR A 174 -6.62 8.72 -23.29
C TYR A 174 -5.92 7.36 -23.31
N ILE A 175 -6.51 6.33 -22.68
CA ILE A 175 -6.04 4.95 -22.73
C ILE A 175 -7.04 4.14 -23.56
N PRO A 176 -6.60 3.48 -24.64
CA PRO A 176 -7.48 2.60 -25.40
C PRO A 176 -8.10 1.51 -24.52
N MET A 177 -9.41 1.27 -24.67
CA MET A 177 -10.13 0.30 -23.84
C MET A 177 -9.54 -1.12 -23.90
N ALA A 178 -8.93 -1.50 -25.03
CA ALA A 178 -8.23 -2.77 -25.16
C ALA A 178 -7.04 -2.90 -24.19
N GLU A 179 -6.33 -1.81 -23.92
CA GLU A 179 -5.20 -1.78 -22.99
C GLU A 179 -5.68 -1.82 -21.54
N VAL A 180 -6.75 -1.10 -21.21
CA VAL A 180 -7.40 -1.19 -19.89
C VAL A 180 -7.87 -2.61 -19.60
N ARG A 181 -8.58 -3.25 -20.54
CA ARG A 181 -9.01 -4.65 -20.45
C ARG A 181 -7.82 -5.61 -20.26
N ALA A 182 -6.73 -5.40 -21.01
CA ALA A 182 -5.53 -6.22 -20.89
C ALA A 182 -4.90 -6.11 -19.48
N VAL A 183 -4.83 -4.90 -18.93
CA VAL A 183 -4.33 -4.65 -17.58
C VAL A 183 -5.16 -5.39 -16.53
N PHE A 184 -6.48 -5.23 -16.55
CA PHE A 184 -7.36 -5.88 -15.57
C PHE A 184 -7.38 -7.39 -15.71
N ARG A 185 -7.38 -7.92 -16.94
CA ARG A 185 -7.24 -9.35 -17.17
C ARG A 185 -5.96 -9.91 -16.55
N ASN A 186 -4.84 -9.20 -16.68
CA ASN A 186 -3.57 -9.59 -16.06
C ASN A 186 -3.66 -9.54 -14.53
N ALA A 187 -4.22 -8.45 -13.97
CA ALA A 187 -4.39 -8.27 -12.53
C ALA A 187 -5.28 -9.37 -11.91
N PHE A 188 -6.43 -9.69 -12.50
CA PHE A 188 -7.27 -10.81 -12.08
C PHE A 188 -6.56 -12.16 -12.23
N SER A 189 -5.81 -12.37 -13.31
CA SER A 189 -5.07 -13.62 -13.54
C SER A 189 -4.02 -13.89 -12.47
N ARG A 190 -3.41 -12.84 -11.90
CA ARG A 190 -2.45 -12.97 -10.80
C ARG A 190 -3.10 -13.54 -9.55
N TRP A 191 -4.28 -13.05 -9.19
CA TRP A 191 -5.05 -13.58 -8.08
C TRP A 191 -5.58 -14.99 -8.36
N SER A 192 -6.18 -15.25 -9.54
CA SER A 192 -6.68 -16.59 -9.88
C SER A 192 -5.57 -17.65 -9.97
N ALA A 193 -4.32 -17.25 -10.21
CA ALA A 193 -3.19 -18.17 -10.17
C ALA A 193 -2.92 -18.76 -8.77
N VAL A 194 -3.33 -18.06 -7.71
CA VAL A 194 -3.02 -18.46 -6.32
C VAL A 194 -4.24 -18.93 -5.53
N ILE A 195 -5.47 -18.61 -5.95
CA ILE A 195 -6.71 -19.09 -5.33
C ILE A 195 -7.62 -19.80 -6.34
N PRO A 196 -8.53 -20.70 -5.90
CA PRO A 196 -9.43 -21.42 -6.81
C PRO A 196 -10.66 -20.59 -7.23
N VAL A 197 -10.44 -19.32 -7.59
CA VAL A 197 -11.47 -18.38 -8.08
C VAL A 197 -11.10 -17.93 -9.48
N ASN A 198 -12.04 -18.04 -10.41
CA ASN A 198 -11.89 -17.53 -11.78
C ASN A 198 -12.62 -16.20 -11.94
N PHE A 199 -12.15 -15.37 -12.88
CA PHE A 199 -12.73 -14.08 -13.19
C PHE A 199 -13.08 -14.00 -14.68
N THR A 200 -14.29 -13.56 -14.99
CA THR A 200 -14.80 -13.47 -16.36
C THR A 200 -15.33 -12.07 -16.63
N GLU A 201 -14.86 -11.47 -17.71
CA GLU A 201 -15.40 -10.18 -18.17
C GLU A 201 -16.81 -10.37 -18.74
N VAL A 202 -17.74 -9.49 -18.35
CA VAL A 202 -19.10 -9.44 -18.88
C VAL A 202 -19.43 -8.02 -19.31
N GLU A 203 -20.40 -7.88 -20.23
CA GLU A 203 -20.84 -6.57 -20.73
C GLU A 203 -21.91 -5.93 -19.84
N ASP A 204 -22.64 -6.73 -19.06
CA ASP A 204 -23.77 -6.26 -18.25
C ASP A 204 -23.31 -5.64 -16.92
N TYR A 205 -22.76 -4.42 -17.02
CA TYR A 205 -22.14 -3.70 -15.91
C TYR A 205 -22.97 -3.64 -14.61
N PRO A 206 -24.27 -3.32 -14.62
CA PRO A 206 -25.05 -3.24 -13.39
C PRO A 206 -25.11 -4.55 -12.60
N PHE A 207 -25.00 -5.70 -13.26
CA PHE A 207 -25.15 -7.04 -12.68
C PHE A 207 -23.83 -7.78 -12.47
N ALA A 208 -22.70 -7.22 -12.91
CA ALA A 208 -21.39 -7.79 -12.62
C ALA A 208 -21.11 -7.78 -11.11
N ASP A 209 -20.43 -8.82 -10.61
CA ASP A 209 -19.98 -8.89 -9.23
C ASP A 209 -19.00 -7.75 -8.93
N VAL A 210 -18.04 -7.54 -9.83
CA VAL A 210 -17.03 -6.49 -9.75
C VAL A 210 -17.29 -5.41 -10.80
N ARG A 211 -17.41 -4.16 -10.35
CA ARG A 211 -17.73 -3.00 -11.20
C ARG A 211 -16.61 -1.98 -11.13
N ILE A 212 -15.94 -1.77 -12.26
CA ILE A 212 -14.75 -0.94 -12.39
C ILE A 212 -15.09 0.37 -13.08
N GLY A 213 -14.65 1.50 -12.53
CA GLY A 213 -14.81 2.82 -13.16
C GLY A 213 -13.77 3.83 -12.71
N PHE A 214 -13.60 4.87 -13.53
CA PHE A 214 -12.70 6.00 -13.28
C PHE A 214 -13.53 7.24 -12.97
N TYR A 215 -13.39 7.80 -11.77
CA TYR A 215 -14.23 8.88 -11.27
C TYR A 215 -13.39 10.11 -10.87
N HIS A 216 -14.00 11.29 -10.86
CA HIS A 216 -13.38 12.51 -10.36
C HIS A 216 -14.02 12.95 -9.05
N GLY A 217 -13.23 13.45 -8.11
CA GLY A 217 -13.72 14.20 -6.95
C GLY A 217 -14.83 13.46 -6.19
N ASP A 218 -15.89 14.18 -5.80
CA ASP A 218 -17.09 13.57 -5.24
C ASP A 218 -17.89 12.84 -6.34
N HIS A 219 -18.02 11.52 -6.17
CA HIS A 219 -18.70 10.63 -7.08
C HIS A 219 -19.79 9.79 -6.39
N GLY A 220 -20.34 10.32 -5.29
CA GLY A 220 -21.61 9.85 -4.71
C GLY A 220 -21.53 8.62 -3.80
N ASP A 221 -20.33 8.15 -3.46
CA ASP A 221 -20.12 7.04 -2.51
C ASP A 221 -19.64 7.50 -1.12
N GLY A 222 -19.43 8.81 -0.93
CA GLY A 222 -18.96 9.41 0.33
C GLY A 222 -17.45 9.40 0.50
N GLU A 223 -16.69 8.89 -0.47
CA GLU A 223 -15.24 8.76 -0.43
C GLU A 223 -14.59 9.56 -1.59
N PRO A 224 -14.74 10.91 -1.63
CA PRO A 224 -14.29 11.70 -2.78
C PRO A 224 -12.79 11.58 -3.04
N PHE A 225 -12.42 11.59 -4.32
CA PHE A 225 -11.02 11.68 -4.75
C PHE A 225 -10.46 13.10 -4.62
N ASP A 226 -9.13 13.22 -4.55
CA ASP A 226 -8.42 14.46 -4.22
C ASP A 226 -7.59 15.05 -5.38
N GLY A 227 -7.62 14.43 -6.56
CA GLY A 227 -6.98 14.95 -7.77
C GLY A 227 -5.71 14.18 -8.10
N GLN A 228 -4.79 14.81 -8.83
CA GLN A 228 -3.57 14.14 -9.24
C GLN A 228 -2.67 13.84 -8.03
N LEU A 229 -2.28 12.58 -7.89
CA LEU A 229 -1.61 12.02 -6.72
C LEU A 229 -2.43 12.17 -5.43
N GLY A 230 -2.01 11.47 -4.37
CA GLY A 230 -2.79 11.40 -3.14
C GLY A 230 -3.57 10.08 -3.09
N ILE A 231 -4.89 10.13 -3.26
CA ILE A 231 -5.74 8.93 -3.32
C ILE A 231 -5.83 8.43 -4.77
N LEU A 232 -5.16 7.31 -5.04
CA LEU A 232 -5.11 6.73 -6.38
C LEU A 232 -6.42 6.03 -6.78
N ALA A 233 -7.03 5.34 -5.82
CA ALA A 233 -8.17 4.44 -6.01
C ALA A 233 -8.75 4.01 -4.67
N HIS A 234 -9.93 3.39 -4.69
CA HIS A 234 -10.47 2.61 -3.57
C HIS A 234 -11.39 1.50 -4.06
N ALA A 235 -11.61 0.50 -3.22
CA ALA A 235 -12.44 -0.64 -3.54
C ALA A 235 -13.30 -1.08 -2.36
N PHE A 236 -14.48 -1.59 -2.67
CA PHE A 236 -15.43 -2.01 -1.65
C PHE A 236 -15.37 -3.52 -1.49
N SER A 237 -14.95 -3.95 -0.29
CA SER A 237 -14.82 -5.36 0.08
C SER A 237 -16.08 -6.20 -0.22
N PRO A 238 -15.95 -7.54 -0.35
CA PRO A 238 -17.07 -8.41 -0.69
C PRO A 238 -18.32 -8.19 0.19
N GLU A 239 -19.53 -8.24 -0.35
CA GLU A 239 -19.91 -8.55 -1.75
C GLU A 239 -20.27 -7.28 -2.54
N ASN A 240 -19.69 -6.12 -2.19
CA ASN A 240 -20.05 -4.87 -2.86
C ASN A 240 -19.44 -4.76 -4.26
N GLY A 241 -18.14 -5.06 -4.37
CA GLY A 241 -17.43 -5.26 -5.63
C GLY A 241 -17.20 -4.01 -6.48
N ARG A 242 -17.51 -2.81 -5.98
CA ARG A 242 -17.14 -1.57 -6.68
C ARG A 242 -15.63 -1.31 -6.53
N LEU A 243 -14.98 -0.99 -7.65
CA LEU A 243 -13.57 -0.59 -7.74
C LEU A 243 -13.53 0.74 -8.48
N HIS A 244 -13.14 1.81 -7.77
CA HIS A 244 -13.07 3.15 -8.31
C HIS A 244 -11.61 3.60 -8.40
N LEU A 245 -11.23 4.17 -9.55
CA LEU A 245 -9.92 4.76 -9.79
C LEU A 245 -10.08 6.28 -9.93
N ASP A 246 -9.14 7.07 -9.43
CA ASP A 246 -9.19 8.50 -9.66
C ASP A 246 -8.85 8.82 -11.12
N ALA A 247 -9.81 9.38 -11.85
CA ALA A 247 -9.66 9.80 -13.24
C ALA A 247 -8.72 11.01 -13.42
N ALA A 248 -8.38 11.72 -12.33
CA ALA A 248 -7.41 12.82 -12.35
C ALA A 248 -5.95 12.33 -12.44
N GLU A 249 -5.70 11.05 -12.17
CA GLU A 249 -4.36 10.49 -12.24
C GLU A 249 -3.84 10.38 -13.67
N THR A 250 -2.51 10.43 -13.80
CA THR A 250 -1.84 10.07 -15.04
C THR A 250 -1.60 8.57 -15.07
N TRP A 251 -2.61 7.81 -15.46
CA TRP A 251 -2.53 6.36 -15.58
C TRP A 251 -1.59 5.95 -16.71
N ALA A 252 -0.69 5.02 -16.42
CA ALA A 252 0.21 4.41 -17.38
C ALA A 252 -0.03 2.90 -17.41
N VAL A 253 -0.23 2.37 -18.61
CA VAL A 253 -0.21 0.91 -18.87
C VAL A 253 1.18 0.42 -19.31
N ASP A 254 2.01 1.34 -19.80
CA ASP A 254 3.43 1.16 -20.04
C ASP A 254 4.20 2.39 -19.53
N LEU A 255 4.87 2.25 -18.38
CA LEU A 255 5.73 3.29 -17.83
C LEU A 255 6.89 3.65 -18.78
N GLY A 256 7.34 2.76 -19.67
CA GLY A 256 8.38 3.09 -20.64
C GLY A 256 7.94 4.14 -21.68
N GLN A 257 6.64 4.23 -21.95
CA GLN A 257 6.06 5.15 -22.93
C GLN A 257 5.55 6.43 -22.30
N GLU A 258 4.90 6.34 -21.14
CA GLU A 258 4.46 7.51 -20.40
C GLU A 258 5.67 8.26 -19.81
N LYS A 259 5.78 9.57 -20.06
CA LYS A 259 6.95 10.38 -19.67
C LYS A 259 6.72 11.22 -18.42
N SER A 260 5.46 11.39 -18.01
CA SER A 260 5.10 12.10 -16.79
C SER A 260 5.79 11.47 -15.59
N LYS A 261 6.37 12.31 -14.72
CA LYS A 261 6.96 11.89 -13.45
C LYS A 261 5.88 11.50 -12.42
N ALA A 262 4.67 12.01 -12.59
CA ALA A 262 3.49 11.68 -11.79
C ALA A 262 2.78 10.41 -12.30
N ALA A 263 3.29 9.74 -13.33
CA ALA A 263 2.61 8.59 -13.89
C ALA A 263 2.50 7.43 -12.88
N VAL A 264 1.31 6.84 -12.82
CA VAL A 264 0.95 5.75 -11.93
C VAL A 264 0.68 4.50 -12.76
N ASP A 265 1.33 3.38 -12.41
CA ASP A 265 1.14 2.11 -13.12
C ASP A 265 -0.24 1.52 -12.81
N LEU A 266 -1.11 1.46 -13.83
CA LEU A 266 -2.51 1.03 -13.68
C LEU A 266 -2.61 -0.43 -13.23
N GLU A 267 -1.71 -1.32 -13.70
CA GLU A 267 -1.72 -2.74 -13.31
C GLU A 267 -1.40 -2.91 -11.83
N SER A 268 -0.48 -2.10 -11.30
CA SER A 268 -0.10 -2.13 -9.88
C SER A 268 -1.28 -1.74 -8.98
N VAL A 269 -1.97 -0.64 -9.29
CA VAL A 269 -3.15 -0.21 -8.54
C VAL A 269 -4.30 -1.19 -8.72
N ALA A 270 -4.61 -1.62 -9.94
CA ALA A 270 -5.66 -2.61 -10.18
C ALA A 270 -5.40 -3.92 -9.42
N THR A 271 -4.16 -4.42 -9.38
CA THR A 271 -3.81 -5.64 -8.63
C THR A 271 -4.04 -5.44 -7.13
N HIS A 272 -3.70 -4.27 -6.58
CA HIS A 272 -3.95 -3.90 -5.19
C HIS A 272 -5.45 -3.86 -4.86
N GLU A 273 -6.22 -3.08 -5.62
CA GLU A 273 -7.65 -2.91 -5.38
C GLU A 273 -8.42 -4.22 -5.53
N ILE A 274 -8.02 -5.12 -6.45
CA ILE A 274 -8.61 -6.46 -6.53
C ILE A 274 -8.38 -7.27 -5.25
N GLY A 275 -7.28 -7.07 -4.54
CA GLY A 275 -7.07 -7.67 -3.22
C GLY A 275 -8.13 -7.22 -2.21
N HIS A 276 -8.53 -5.95 -2.23
CA HIS A 276 -9.66 -5.44 -1.44
C HIS A 276 -11.00 -6.00 -1.90
N ILE A 277 -11.23 -6.09 -3.21
CA ILE A 277 -12.40 -6.76 -3.80
C ILE A 277 -12.50 -8.22 -3.35
N LEU A 278 -11.39 -8.86 -2.99
CA LEU A 278 -11.37 -10.22 -2.44
C LEU A 278 -11.36 -10.27 -0.90
N GLY A 279 -11.34 -9.14 -0.22
CA GLY A 279 -11.51 -9.03 1.23
C GLY A 279 -10.22 -8.87 2.04
N LEU A 280 -9.06 -8.73 1.39
CA LEU A 280 -7.83 -8.34 2.07
C LEU A 280 -7.89 -6.87 2.49
N ALA A 281 -7.27 -6.54 3.60
CA ALA A 281 -7.01 -5.15 4.00
C ALA A 281 -5.50 -4.88 3.96
N HIS A 282 -5.14 -3.61 4.15
CA HIS A 282 -3.76 -3.17 4.10
C HIS A 282 -2.82 -3.91 5.06
N THR A 283 -1.65 -4.28 4.54
CA THR A 283 -0.55 -4.91 5.27
C THR A 283 0.53 -3.90 5.64
N SER A 284 1.34 -4.24 6.65
CA SER A 284 2.52 -3.46 7.03
C SER A 284 3.78 -3.85 6.25
N VAL A 285 3.70 -4.81 5.32
CA VAL A 285 4.84 -5.33 4.54
C VAL A 285 5.01 -4.50 3.28
N LYS A 286 6.02 -3.62 3.24
CA LYS A 286 6.22 -2.66 2.13
C LYS A 286 6.32 -3.29 0.75
N GLU A 287 6.84 -4.51 0.67
CA GLU A 287 7.04 -5.22 -0.60
C GLU A 287 5.76 -5.89 -1.12
N ALA A 288 4.78 -6.16 -0.25
CA ALA A 288 3.54 -6.85 -0.57
C ALA A 288 2.59 -5.94 -1.36
N ILE A 289 1.82 -6.50 -2.29
CA ILE A 289 0.85 -5.77 -3.11
C ILE A 289 -0.10 -4.97 -2.23
N MET A 290 -0.59 -5.55 -1.14
CA MET A 290 -1.54 -4.89 -0.23
C MET A 290 -0.94 -3.80 0.67
N TYR A 291 0.31 -3.40 0.48
CA TYR A 291 0.83 -2.20 1.15
C TYR A 291 0.18 -0.95 0.54
N PRO A 292 -0.34 -0.01 1.35
CA PRO A 292 -1.26 1.02 0.87
C PRO A 292 -0.64 2.02 -0.10
N SER A 293 0.65 2.31 0.02
CA SER A 293 1.30 3.36 -0.77
C SER A 293 2.01 2.80 -2.01
N LEU A 294 1.92 3.54 -3.11
CA LEU A 294 2.59 3.27 -4.37
C LEU A 294 3.23 4.56 -4.89
N SER A 295 4.56 4.60 -4.88
CA SER A 295 5.27 5.76 -5.45
C SER A 295 5.04 5.84 -6.96
N PRO A 296 4.95 7.06 -7.54
CA PRO A 296 4.89 7.24 -8.99
C PRO A 296 6.06 6.53 -9.67
N ARG A 297 5.87 6.12 -10.93
CA ARG A 297 6.90 5.44 -11.74
C ARG A 297 7.34 4.09 -11.19
N THR A 298 6.58 3.51 -10.27
CA THR A 298 6.85 2.19 -9.70
C THR A 298 5.86 1.19 -10.27
N LYS A 299 6.41 0.08 -10.80
CA LYS A 299 5.62 -1.10 -11.16
C LYS A 299 5.75 -2.15 -10.06
N LYS A 300 4.62 -2.58 -9.50
CA LYS A 300 4.50 -3.52 -8.39
C LYS A 300 3.27 -4.41 -8.64
N VAL A 301 3.48 -5.48 -9.39
CA VAL A 301 2.40 -6.36 -9.88
C VAL A 301 2.56 -7.81 -9.41
N ASP A 302 3.70 -8.18 -8.83
CA ASP A 302 3.94 -9.55 -8.40
C ASP A 302 3.49 -9.74 -6.95
N LEU A 303 2.58 -10.69 -6.75
CA LEU A 303 2.12 -11.10 -5.42
C LEU A 303 3.30 -11.64 -4.60
N ARG A 304 3.42 -11.17 -3.36
CA ARG A 304 4.41 -11.64 -2.39
C ARG A 304 3.81 -12.70 -1.49
N ILE A 305 4.67 -13.37 -0.72
CA ILE A 305 4.23 -14.38 0.26
C ILE A 305 3.13 -13.83 1.18
N ASP A 306 3.24 -12.58 1.62
CA ASP A 306 2.22 -11.94 2.47
C ASP A 306 0.83 -11.89 1.80
N ASP A 307 0.79 -11.50 0.53
CA ASP A 307 -0.45 -11.42 -0.25
C ASP A 307 -1.06 -12.82 -0.46
N VAL A 308 -0.21 -13.79 -0.79
CA VAL A 308 -0.61 -15.17 -1.12
C VAL A 308 -1.09 -15.93 0.11
N GLU A 309 -0.37 -15.86 1.23
CA GLU A 309 -0.82 -16.44 2.49
C GLU A 309 -2.14 -15.79 2.93
N GLY A 310 -2.22 -14.46 2.87
CA GLY A 310 -3.42 -13.73 3.26
C GLY A 310 -4.67 -14.15 2.49
N ILE A 311 -4.57 -14.26 1.15
CA ILE A 311 -5.71 -14.59 0.32
C ILE A 311 -6.09 -16.08 0.40
N GLN A 312 -5.12 -16.98 0.53
CA GLN A 312 -5.39 -18.40 0.63
C GLN A 312 -6.05 -18.79 1.95
N GLU A 313 -5.87 -18.02 3.02
CA GLU A 313 -6.65 -18.20 4.24
C GLU A 313 -8.15 -17.88 4.06
N LEU A 314 -8.53 -17.07 3.06
CA LEU A 314 -9.94 -16.77 2.76
C LEU A 314 -10.56 -17.77 1.77
N TYR A 315 -9.77 -18.23 0.79
CA TYR A 315 -10.28 -18.97 -0.37
C TYR A 315 -9.66 -20.37 -0.57
N GLY A 316 -8.63 -20.72 0.19
CA GLY A 316 -7.80 -21.89 -0.06
C GLY A 316 -6.81 -21.68 -1.22
N SER A 317 -5.86 -22.61 -1.37
CA SER A 317 -4.87 -22.59 -2.46
C SER A 317 -5.46 -23.10 -3.76
N ASN A 318 -5.09 -22.49 -4.88
CA ASN A 318 -5.26 -23.10 -6.20
C ASN A 318 -4.46 -24.43 -6.25
N PRO A 319 -5.05 -25.57 -6.67
CA PRO A 319 -4.34 -26.85 -6.75
C PRO A 319 -3.09 -26.85 -7.63
N ASN A 320 -3.04 -25.96 -8.63
CA ASN A 320 -1.92 -25.83 -9.55
C ASN A 320 -0.82 -24.87 -9.04
N PHE A 321 -1.08 -24.16 -7.95
CA PHE A 321 -0.12 -23.22 -7.38
C PHE A 321 1.02 -23.96 -6.65
N LYS A 322 2.25 -23.42 -6.75
CA LYS A 322 3.45 -23.96 -6.10
C LYS A 322 4.23 -22.83 -5.42
N TYR A 323 4.38 -22.90 -4.10
CA TYR A 323 5.11 -21.88 -3.32
C TYR A 323 6.58 -21.69 -3.73
N SER A 324 7.22 -22.73 -4.27
CA SER A 324 8.63 -22.65 -4.65
C SER A 324 8.90 -21.54 -5.65
N SER A 325 8.00 -21.28 -6.62
CA SER A 325 8.19 -20.22 -7.62
C SER A 325 8.18 -18.81 -6.99
N LEU A 326 7.35 -18.58 -5.98
CA LEU A 326 7.31 -17.30 -5.26
C LEU A 326 8.54 -17.08 -4.39
N LEU A 327 8.99 -18.11 -3.66
CA LEU A 327 10.13 -18.00 -2.76
C LEU A 327 11.40 -17.56 -3.51
N TRP A 328 11.62 -18.09 -4.72
CA TRP A 328 12.73 -17.66 -5.58
C TRP A 328 12.61 -16.19 -6.01
N SER A 329 11.40 -15.74 -6.34
CA SER A 329 11.14 -14.33 -6.69
C SER A 329 11.41 -13.40 -5.51
N ASP A 330 10.92 -13.76 -4.32
CA ASP A 330 11.08 -12.96 -3.10
C ASP A 330 12.56 -12.86 -2.69
N ILE A 331 13.30 -13.98 -2.70
CA ILE A 331 14.74 -13.99 -2.42
C ILE A 331 15.50 -13.11 -3.43
N SER A 332 15.15 -13.19 -4.72
CA SER A 332 15.78 -12.40 -5.78
C SER A 332 15.53 -10.89 -5.58
N SER A 333 14.29 -10.51 -5.25
CA SER A 333 13.94 -9.10 -5.00
C SER A 333 14.56 -8.54 -3.71
N GLY A 334 14.70 -9.37 -2.66
CA GLY A 334 15.33 -8.98 -1.40
C GLY A 334 16.84 -8.77 -1.52
N ARG A 335 17.51 -9.40 -2.50
CA ARG A 335 18.97 -9.30 -2.71
C ARG A 335 19.45 -7.92 -3.17
N LYS A 336 18.54 -7.01 -3.56
CA LYS A 336 18.89 -5.62 -3.93
C LYS A 336 19.14 -4.68 -2.75
N ARG A 337 18.98 -5.12 -1.48
CA ARG A 337 19.38 -4.35 -0.29
C ARG A 337 20.18 -5.22 0.69
N SER A 338 21.41 -4.79 0.95
CA SER A 338 22.33 -5.27 2.00
C SER A 338 22.88 -6.69 1.87
N LEU A 339 24.02 -6.83 1.18
CA LEU A 339 25.02 -7.83 1.54
C LEU A 339 25.83 -7.31 2.73
N LYS A 340 25.34 -7.56 3.94
CA LYS A 340 26.15 -7.78 5.15
C LYS A 340 25.37 -8.68 6.10
N SER A 341 25.69 -9.97 6.08
CA SER A 341 25.69 -10.88 7.24
C SER A 341 25.91 -12.31 6.78
N ASP A 342 27.08 -12.84 7.14
CA ASP A 342 27.74 -14.05 6.64
C ASP A 342 27.13 -15.40 7.11
N SER A 343 25.81 -15.51 7.26
CA SER A 343 25.20 -16.74 7.80
C SER A 343 24.55 -17.66 6.76
N LEU A 344 24.19 -17.16 5.57
CA LEU A 344 23.51 -17.95 4.54
C LEU A 344 24.44 -18.61 3.51
N PHE A 345 25.70 -18.19 3.43
CA PHE A 345 26.68 -18.80 2.53
C PHE A 345 27.13 -20.19 3.01
N LEU A 346 27.06 -20.45 4.32
CA LEU A 346 27.43 -21.74 4.93
C LEU A 346 26.38 -22.83 4.69
N VAL A 347 25.09 -22.49 4.63
CA VAL A 347 24.02 -23.48 4.40
C VAL A 347 24.06 -24.01 2.96
N MET A 348 24.43 -23.16 1.98
CA MET A 348 24.54 -23.61 0.59
C MET A 348 25.79 -24.47 0.33
N LEU A 349 26.87 -24.28 1.08
CA LEU A 349 28.08 -25.10 0.92
C LEU A 349 27.87 -26.53 1.44
N PHE A 350 27.04 -26.73 2.47
CA PHE A 350 26.77 -28.05 3.04
C PHE A 350 25.92 -28.94 2.12
N VAL A 351 24.98 -28.35 1.38
CA VAL A 351 24.13 -29.10 0.43
C VAL A 351 24.90 -29.49 -0.84
N VAL A 352 25.85 -28.66 -1.28
CA VAL A 352 26.69 -28.99 -2.45
C VAL A 352 27.80 -29.99 -2.09
N CYS A 353 28.36 -29.94 -0.88
CA CYS A 353 29.38 -30.91 -0.46
C CYS A 353 28.83 -32.31 -0.17
N SER A 354 27.55 -32.45 0.17
CA SER A 354 26.93 -33.76 0.42
C SER A 354 26.54 -34.50 -0.86
N PHE A 355 26.50 -33.83 -2.02
CA PHE A 355 26.29 -34.46 -3.33
C PHE A 355 27.59 -34.85 -4.06
N LEU A 356 28.75 -34.35 -3.63
CA LEU A 356 30.06 -34.66 -4.24
C LEU A 356 30.84 -35.78 -3.54
N ILE A 357 30.28 -36.39 -2.48
CA ILE A 357 30.90 -37.52 -1.73
C ILE A 357 30.14 -38.84 -2.00
N SER A 358 29.24 -38.88 -2.99
CA SER A 358 28.48 -40.09 -3.36
C SER A 358 28.55 -40.44 -4.85
N LEU A 359 29.65 -40.09 -5.52
CA LEU A 359 30.01 -40.57 -6.86
C LEU A 359 31.44 -41.14 -6.86
#